data_AF-A0A821NJM4-F1
#
_entry.id   AF-A0A821NJM4-F1
#
_cell.length_a   1.000
_cell.length_b   1.000
_cell.length_c   1.000
_cell.angle_alpha   90.00
_cell.angle_beta   90.00
_cell.angle_gamma   90.00
#
_symmetry.space_group_name_H-M   'P 1'
#
loop_
_entity.id
_entity.type
_entity.pdbx_description
1 polymer ?
#
loop_
_entity_poly.entity_id
_entity_poly.type
_entity_poly.pdbx_seq_one_letter_code
_entity_poly.pdbx_strand_id
1 'polypeptide(L)' 'MFQAAIILSQQYNITIETQFIGWQSIQTGRDGTNALSNTCSLISTSNIVGMVGPEFSSESLLIAPFA' A
#
# COMPACT_ATOMS: atom_id res chain seq x y z
N MET A 1 8.35 -8.95 -1.25
CA MET A 1 7.91 -9.68 -2.47
C MET A 1 6.98 -8.84 -3.35
N PHE A 2 5.95 -8.20 -2.80
CA PHE A 2 5.02 -7.39 -3.58
C PHE A 2 5.70 -6.26 -4.39
N GLN A 3 6.56 -5.47 -3.76
CA GLN A 3 7.34 -4.42 -4.45
C GLN A 3 8.15 -4.97 -5.63
N ALA A 4 8.78 -6.14 -5.47
CA ALA A 4 9.53 -6.77 -6.55
C ALA A 4 8.61 -7.18 -7.72
N ALA A 5 7.42 -7.70 -7.43
CA ALA A 5 6.44 -8.02 -8.46
C ALA A 5 5.96 -6.77 -9.22
N ILE A 6 5.78 -5.64 -8.54
CA ILE A 6 5.43 -4.36 -9.17
C ILE A 6 6.58 -3.86 -10.07
N ILE A 7 7.82 -3.94 -9.60
CA ILE A 7 8.98 -3.52 -10.40
C ILE A 7 9.12 -4.43 -11.64
N LEU A 8 8.94 -5.74 -11.49
CA LEU A 8 8.98 -6.68 -12.61
C LEU A 8 7.82 -6.43 -13.59
N SER A 9 6.61 -6.14 -13.12
CA SER A 9 5.48 -5.85 -14.00
C SER A 9 5.76 -4.63 -14.88
N GLN A 10 6.41 -3.60 -14.33
CA GLN A 10 6.87 -2.43 -15.08
C GLN A 10 7.96 -2.79 -16.11
N GLN A 11 8.95 -3.61 -15.74
CA GLN A 11 10.00 -4.06 -16.67
C GLN A 11 9.46 -4.89 -17.85
N TYR A 12 8.39 -5.67 -17.63
CA TYR A 12 7.72 -6.46 -18.66
C TYR A 12 6.57 -5.73 -19.36
N ASN A 13 6.39 -4.42 -19.14
CA ASN A 13 5.30 -3.62 -19.72
C ASN A 13 3.88 -4.15 -19.43
N ILE A 14 3.70 -4.77 -18.27
CA ILE A 14 2.38 -5.22 -17.80
C ILE A 14 1.63 -4.00 -17.26
N THR A 15 0.47 -3.72 -17.87
CA THR A 15 -0.39 -2.59 -17.53
C THR A 15 -1.81 -3.05 -17.25
N ILE A 16 -2.55 -2.28 -16.45
CA ILE A 16 -3.98 -2.41 -16.26
C ILE A 16 -4.62 -1.18 -16.89
N GLU A 17 -5.53 -1.38 -17.85
CA GLU A 17 -6.17 -0.27 -18.58
C GLU A 17 -5.14 0.75 -19.13
N THR A 18 -4.02 0.26 -19.67
CA THR A 18 -2.88 1.05 -20.20
C THR A 18 -2.06 1.83 -19.16
N GLN A 19 -2.35 1.69 -17.87
CA GLN A 19 -1.60 2.32 -16.78
C GLN A 19 -0.67 1.32 -16.09
N PHE A 20 0.52 1.79 -15.72
CA PHE A 20 1.45 1.00 -14.92
C PHE A 20 0.97 0.87 -13.48
N ILE A 21 1.18 -0.31 -12.90
CA ILE A 21 0.90 -0.53 -11.49
C ILE A 21 1.98 0.17 -10.67
N GLY A 22 1.58 1.09 -9.80
CA GLY A 22 2.46 1.78 -8.86
C GLY A 22 2.49 1.09 -7.50
N TRP A 23 3.45 1.48 -6.66
CA TRP A 23 3.49 1.10 -5.26
C TRP A 23 3.97 2.28 -4.41
N GLN A 24 3.55 2.29 -3.15
CA GLN A 24 4.02 3.24 -2.16
C GLN A 24 4.29 2.50 -0.86
N SER A 25 5.31 2.93 -0.12
CA SER A 25 5.57 2.48 1.24
C SER A 25 5.57 3.68 2.16
N ILE A 26 5.04 3.50 3.36
CA ILE A 26 4.96 4.53 4.39
C ILE A 26 5.60 3.99 5.66
N GLN A 27 6.51 4.76 6.24
CA GLN A 27 7.00 4.49 7.59
C GLN A 27 6.06 5.08 8.64
N THR A 28 5.60 4.23 9.53
CA THR A 28 4.69 4.58 10.64
C THR A 28 5.43 4.82 11.95
N GLY A 29 6.68 4.35 12.06
CA GLY A 29 7.46 4.36 13.31
C GLY A 29 6.97 3.35 14.34
N ARG A 30 6.21 2.33 13.92
CA ARG A 30 5.50 1.38 14.80
C ARG A 30 4.41 2.06 15.65
N ASP A 31 3.89 3.18 15.16
CA ASP A 31 2.81 3.94 15.80
C ASP A 31 1.49 3.69 15.05
N GLY A 32 0.52 3.09 15.75
CA GLY A 32 -0.79 2.78 15.19
C GLY A 32 -1.60 4.01 14.78
N THR A 33 -1.40 5.16 15.44
CA THR A 33 -2.06 6.42 15.09
C THR A 33 -1.53 6.95 13.77
N ASN A 34 -0.21 6.91 13.57
CA ASN A 34 0.40 7.27 12.30
C ASN A 34 -0.04 6.30 11.20
N ALA A 35 -0.08 5.00 11.48
CA ALA A 35 -0.54 3.99 10.53
C ALA A 35 -1.97 4.26 10.06
N LEU A 36 -2.90 4.50 10.98
CA LEU A 36 -4.30 4.81 10.68
C LEU A 36 -4.44 6.14 9.93
N SER A 37 -3.80 7.21 10.42
CA SER A 37 -3.86 8.53 9.80
C SER A 37 -3.35 8.53 8.36
N ASN A 38 -2.20 7.90 8.13
CA ASN A 38 -1.62 7.75 6.79
C ASN A 38 -2.50 6.91 5.87
N THR A 39 -3.07 5.81 6.38
CA THR A 39 -4.00 4.97 5.62
C THR A 39 -5.23 5.75 5.17
N CYS A 40 -5.88 6.48 6.08
CA CYS A 40 -7.03 7.32 5.77
C CYS A 40 -6.69 8.39 4.72
N SER A 41 -5.56 9.08 4.91
CA SER A 41 -5.09 10.08 3.95
C SER A 41 -4.88 9.48 2.57
N LEU A 42 -4.22 8.33 2.48
CA LEU A 42 -3.96 7.66 1.22
C LEU A 42 -5.24 7.24 0.49
N ILE A 43 -6.16 6.58 1.17
CA ILE A 43 -7.43 6.12 0.58
C ILE A 43 -8.26 7.31 0.08
N SER A 44 -8.20 8.44 0.79
CA SER A 44 -8.94 9.65 0.37
C SER A 44 -8.32 10.38 -0.82
N THR A 45 -7.03 10.18 -1.11
CA THR A 45 -6.28 10.99 -2.08
C THR A 45 -5.75 10.22 -3.28
N SER A 46 -5.81 8.88 -3.26
CA SER A 46 -5.20 8.05 -4.29
C SER A 46 -6.08 6.86 -4.67
N ASN A 47 -5.94 6.40 -5.91
CA ASN A 47 -6.63 5.22 -6.44
C ASN A 47 -5.90 3.95 -5.99
N ILE A 48 -6.00 3.63 -4.71
CA ILE A 48 -5.42 2.40 -4.16
C ILE A 48 -6.30 1.22 -4.55
N VAL A 49 -5.67 0.25 -5.22
CA VAL A 49 -6.33 -1.00 -5.65
C VAL A 49 -6.23 -2.11 -4.59
N GLY A 50 -5.35 -1.94 -3.60
CA GLY A 50 -5.19 -2.86 -2.48
C GLY A 50 -4.00 -2.49 -1.59
N MET A 51 -3.99 -3.03 -0.37
CA MET A 51 -2.91 -2.86 0.58
C MET A 51 -2.26 -4.19 0.94
N VAL A 52 -0.94 -4.20 1.03
CA VAL A 52 -0.21 -5.31 1.65
C VAL A 52 0.00 -4.94 3.10
N GLY A 53 -0.41 -5.83 4.00
CA GLY A 53 -0.49 -5.58 5.43
C GLY A 53 0.80 -5.00 6.04
N PRO A 54 0.68 -4.31 7.19
CA PRO A 54 1.79 -3.65 7.84
C PRO A 54 2.87 -4.65 8.27
N GLU A 55 4.10 -4.14 8.43
CA GLU A 55 5.20 -4.93 8.99
C GLU A 55 4.93 -5.32 10.45
N PHE A 56 4.21 -4.48 11.20
CA PHE A 56 3.92 -4.70 12.61
C PHE A 56 2.48 -5.17 12.83
N SER A 57 2.31 -6.29 13.53
CA SER A 57 1.00 -6.86 13.85
C SER A 57 0.11 -5.91 14.68
N SER A 58 0.71 -5.04 15.49
CA SER A 58 0.00 -4.01 16.28
C SER A 58 -0.77 -3.01 15.42
N GLU A 59 -0.33 -2.80 14.18
CA GLU A 59 -0.99 -1.90 13.23
C GLU A 59 -2.05 -2.63 12.40
N SER A 60 -1.93 -3.96 12.27
CA SER A 60 -2.78 -4.77 11.40
C SER A 60 -4.26 -4.65 11.75
N LEU A 61 -4.61 -4.69 13.04
CA LEU A 61 -6.00 -4.53 13.49
C LEU A 61 -6.61 -3.17 13.13
N LEU A 62 -5.78 -2.13 13.04
CA LEU A 62 -6.23 -0.76 12.73
C LEU A 62 -6.42 -0.55 11.22
N ILE A 63 -5.59 -1.22 10.40
CA ILE A 63 -5.56 -1.04 8.94
C ILE A 63 -6.44 -2.09 8.23
N ALA A 64 -6.67 -3.25 8.83
CA ALA A 64 -7.45 -4.34 8.24
C ALA A 64 -8.84 -3.95 7.71
N PRO A 65 -9.61 -3.04 8.34
CA PRO A 65 -10.91 -2.60 7.80
C PRO A 65 -10.82 -1.87 6.46
N PHE A 66 -9.62 -1.47 6.05
CA PHE A 66 -9.37 -0.69 4.84
C PHE A 66 -8.68 -1.52 3.73
N ALA A 67 -8.25 -2.74 4.04
CA ALA A 67 -7.43 -3.60 3.17
C ALA A 67 -8.26 -4.51 2.26
#